data_AF-A0A9C8WGS0-F1
#
_entry.id   AF-A0A9C8WGS0-F1
#
_cell.length_a   1.000
_cell.length_b   1.000
_cell.length_c   1.000
_cell.angle_alpha   90.00
_cell.angle_beta   90.00
_cell.angle_gamma   90.00
#
_symmetry.space_group_name_H-M   'P 1'
#
loop_
_entity.id
_entity.type
_entity.pdbx_description
1 polymer ?
#
loop_
_entity_poly.entity_id
_entity_poly.type
_entity_poly.pdbx_seq_one_letter_code
_entity_poly.pdbx_strand_id
1 'polypeptide(L)'
;MLKTKSRKLVLLVLLLGLSLTVGVVSVLGFAEEELGFRDQDGTYYPPTGDFPEGRISTIHDDLTLVLAVAAGFTITDSQTLRIWDQLVDSEVLPGTPLSYTYGNAGFYTPPNPALACLGKNRARQIWPTAKFDPQSSAVTTRFGPYSPFFHFPHLHGGDLQALRDWAWGETDTLEGYEAYAWGGLTDFTLMQAVQNNGCIITRSVTISMPVPAGSLEAFATYIHTLGDAYSHAACLDALAAQNPPAPWGTHTVPALGDISVYACDYNPANPQNDDVHGREFGSTYTDTEHTIAAALAIYAELSARSLQREGAFVPLPLTATLTVSGTEITLQEAIIHFVTAWDYDQPEARRAYGDRLVEALRALPRAPVKRVYLPLLFRR
;
A
#
# COMPACT_ATOMS: atom_id res chain seq x y z
N MET A 1 54.16 -10.87 35.93
CA MET A 1 53.41 -9.74 35.34
C MET A 1 52.78 -10.02 33.96
N LEU A 2 52.50 -11.28 33.57
CA LEU A 2 51.90 -11.60 32.25
C LEU A 2 50.43 -12.09 32.27
N LYS A 3 49.82 -12.37 33.42
CA LYS A 3 48.46 -12.96 33.47
C LYS A 3 47.30 -11.95 33.38
N THR A 4 47.54 -10.66 33.61
CA THR A 4 46.48 -9.62 33.65
C THR A 4 46.23 -8.92 32.32
N LYS A 5 47.19 -8.92 31.38
CA LYS A 5 47.01 -8.32 30.04
C LYS A 5 46.11 -9.16 29.13
N SER A 6 46.20 -10.48 29.22
CA SER A 6 45.39 -11.42 28.41
C SER A 6 43.88 -11.33 28.71
N ARG A 7 43.49 -11.17 29.98
CA ARG A 7 42.06 -11.07 30.36
C ARG A 7 41.40 -9.77 29.88
N LYS A 8 42.13 -8.65 29.86
CA LYS A 8 41.61 -7.38 29.35
C LYS A 8 41.46 -7.40 27.83
N LEU A 9 42.38 -8.06 27.12
CA LEU A 9 42.31 -8.21 25.67
C LEU A 9 41.15 -9.13 25.25
N VAL A 10 40.93 -10.24 25.96
CA VAL A 10 39.80 -11.14 25.72
C VAL A 10 38.45 -10.46 25.98
N LEU A 11 38.35 -9.65 27.05
CA LEU A 11 37.13 -8.88 27.33
C LEU A 11 36.87 -7.79 26.28
N LEU A 12 37.93 -7.13 25.78
CA LEU A 12 37.82 -6.13 24.72
C LEU A 12 37.42 -6.77 23.39
N VAL A 13 37.95 -7.95 23.06
CA VAL A 13 37.59 -8.71 21.85
C VAL A 13 36.17 -9.28 21.95
N LEU A 14 35.70 -9.69 23.14
CA LEU A 14 34.30 -10.07 23.36
C LEU A 14 33.34 -8.88 23.30
N LEU A 15 33.74 -7.71 23.83
CA LEU A 15 32.95 -6.48 23.72
C LEU A 15 32.92 -5.94 22.28
N LEU A 16 34.04 -5.98 21.55
CA LEU A 16 34.08 -5.67 20.12
C LEU A 16 33.34 -6.72 19.29
N GLY A 17 33.39 -8.00 19.67
CA GLY A 17 32.64 -9.08 19.04
C GLY A 17 31.14 -8.92 19.22
N LEU A 18 30.68 -8.55 20.43
CA LEU A 18 29.28 -8.23 20.69
C LEU A 18 28.83 -6.95 19.98
N SER A 19 29.67 -5.90 19.91
CA SER A 19 29.30 -4.67 19.19
C SER A 19 29.41 -4.80 17.66
N LEU A 20 30.16 -5.79 17.15
CA LEU A 20 30.17 -6.18 15.73
C LEU A 20 28.99 -7.10 15.36
N THR A 21 28.40 -7.84 16.30
CA THR A 21 27.15 -8.60 16.04
C THR A 21 25.88 -7.78 16.20
N VAL A 22 25.93 -6.65 16.92
CA VAL A 22 24.84 -5.65 16.96
C VAL A 22 24.77 -4.83 15.65
N GLY A 23 25.78 -4.96 14.79
CA GLY A 23 26.01 -4.08 13.66
C GLY A 23 25.71 -4.62 12.26
N VAL A 24 24.91 -5.67 12.07
CA VAL A 24 24.36 -6.02 10.74
C VAL A 24 23.04 -6.81 10.86
N VAL A 25 22.17 -6.46 11.82
CA VAL A 25 20.75 -6.70 11.56
C VAL A 25 20.35 -5.60 10.60
N SER A 26 20.61 -5.85 9.31
CA SER A 26 19.95 -5.14 8.23
C SER A 26 18.47 -5.29 8.54
N VAL A 27 17.88 -4.27 9.16
CA VAL A 27 16.42 -4.17 9.23
C VAL A 27 16.02 -4.09 7.76
N LEU A 28 15.57 -5.22 7.22
CA LEU A 28 14.75 -5.28 6.02
C LEU A 28 13.59 -4.33 6.36
N GLY A 29 13.72 -3.12 5.86
CA GLY A 29 13.14 -1.96 6.52
C GLY A 29 11.71 -1.87 6.08
N PHE A 30 10.76 -2.34 6.89
CA PHE A 30 9.32 -2.15 6.66
C PHE A 30 8.91 -2.34 5.20
N ALA A 31 9.56 -3.30 4.54
CA ALA A 31 9.30 -3.69 3.17
C ALA A 31 8.07 -4.57 3.25
N GLU A 32 6.91 -4.02 2.96
CA GLU A 32 5.70 -4.84 2.95
C GLU A 32 5.65 -5.83 1.81
N GLU A 33 6.63 -5.79 0.91
CA GLU A 33 7.25 -6.85 0.12
C GLU A 33 7.99 -6.18 -1.05
N GLU A 34 9.05 -6.78 -1.60
CA GLU A 34 9.48 -6.36 -2.93
C GLU A 34 8.43 -6.87 -3.94
N LEU A 35 7.50 -6.00 -4.33
CA LEU A 35 6.46 -6.34 -5.30
C LEU A 35 6.95 -6.12 -6.73
N GLY A 36 6.71 -7.11 -7.59
CA GLY A 36 6.82 -6.91 -9.03
C GLY A 36 5.68 -6.04 -9.54
N PHE A 37 5.85 -5.44 -10.72
CA PHE A 37 4.82 -4.64 -11.38
C PHE A 37 4.61 -5.08 -12.81
N ARG A 38 3.46 -4.76 -13.40
CA ARG A 38 3.20 -4.99 -14.83
C ARG A 38 3.26 -3.67 -15.59
N ASP A 39 3.80 -3.68 -16.80
CA ASP A 39 3.67 -2.54 -17.72
C ASP A 39 2.38 -2.68 -18.57
N GLN A 40 2.06 -1.65 -19.36
CA GLN A 40 0.83 -1.51 -20.13
C GLN A 40 0.58 -2.66 -21.11
N ASP A 41 1.64 -3.29 -21.60
CA ASP A 41 1.58 -4.44 -22.49
C ASP A 41 1.38 -5.78 -21.74
N GLY A 42 1.32 -5.74 -20.41
CA GLY A 42 1.18 -6.90 -19.54
C GLY A 42 2.50 -7.55 -19.12
N THR A 43 3.65 -7.03 -19.59
CA THR A 43 4.99 -7.50 -19.20
C THR A 43 5.15 -7.36 -17.69
N TYR A 44 5.42 -8.46 -17.00
CA TYR A 44 5.70 -8.48 -15.57
C TYR A 44 7.19 -8.25 -15.33
N TYR A 45 7.49 -7.24 -14.52
CA TYR A 45 8.80 -6.92 -14.01
C TYR A 45 8.88 -7.49 -12.60
N PRO A 46 9.63 -8.58 -12.40
CA PRO A 46 9.79 -9.15 -11.08
C PRO A 46 10.60 -8.19 -10.17
N PRO A 47 10.45 -8.31 -8.85
CA PRO A 47 11.25 -7.56 -7.89
C PRO A 47 12.76 -7.79 -8.06
N THR A 48 13.58 -6.81 -7.68
CA THR A 48 15.05 -6.93 -7.73
C THR A 48 15.64 -7.49 -6.43
N GLY A 49 15.80 -8.80 -6.35
CA GLY A 49 16.44 -9.45 -5.20
C GLY A 49 16.31 -10.98 -5.24
N ASP A 50 16.66 -11.67 -4.15
CA ASP A 50 16.35 -13.10 -3.95
C ASP A 50 14.85 -13.34 -3.63
N PHE A 51 13.98 -12.44 -4.10
CA PHE A 51 12.53 -12.49 -3.91
C PHE A 51 11.90 -13.40 -4.99
N PRO A 52 11.16 -14.47 -4.62
CA PRO A 52 10.63 -15.43 -5.59
C PRO A 52 9.62 -14.82 -6.57
N GLU A 53 9.67 -15.19 -7.86
CA GLU A 53 8.77 -14.73 -8.94
C GLU A 53 7.27 -14.95 -8.69
N GLY A 54 6.89 -15.70 -7.65
CA GLY A 54 5.53 -16.10 -7.33
C GLY A 54 4.99 -15.59 -6.00
N ARG A 55 5.54 -14.51 -5.43
CA ARG A 55 5.07 -13.97 -4.15
C ARG A 55 4.37 -12.60 -4.26
N ILE A 56 3.25 -12.57 -3.57
CA ILE A 56 2.24 -11.55 -3.26
C ILE A 56 1.41 -10.93 -4.37
N SER A 57 0.11 -11.13 -4.15
CA SER A 57 -1.05 -10.65 -4.85
C SER A 57 -1.81 -9.87 -3.78
N THR A 58 -1.74 -8.55 -3.85
CA THR A 58 -2.66 -7.69 -3.13
C THR A 58 -3.97 -7.68 -3.92
N ILE A 59 -5.08 -7.39 -3.25
CA ILE A 59 -6.33 -7.17 -3.97
C ILE A 59 -6.22 -6.02 -4.98
N HIS A 60 -5.32 -5.07 -4.70
CA HIS A 60 -4.97 -3.90 -5.49
C HIS A 60 -4.38 -4.24 -6.87
N ASP A 61 -3.52 -5.25 -7.01
CA ASP A 61 -3.04 -5.66 -8.34
C ASP A 61 -4.04 -6.59 -9.05
N ASP A 62 -4.38 -7.69 -8.38
CA ASP A 62 -4.97 -8.82 -9.10
C ASP A 62 -6.45 -8.61 -9.45
N LEU A 63 -7.19 -7.87 -8.62
CA LEU A 63 -8.64 -7.71 -8.79
C LEU A 63 -9.00 -6.41 -9.52
N THR A 64 -8.15 -5.37 -9.47
CA THR A 64 -8.44 -4.06 -10.06
C THR A 64 -8.73 -4.12 -11.56
N LEU A 65 -7.99 -4.92 -12.32
CA LEU A 65 -8.28 -5.13 -13.75
C LEU A 65 -9.68 -5.74 -13.96
N VAL A 66 -10.04 -6.76 -13.18
CA VAL A 66 -11.34 -7.43 -13.25
C VAL A 66 -12.46 -6.45 -12.94
N LEU A 67 -12.34 -5.70 -11.84
CA LEU A 67 -13.35 -4.72 -11.40
C LEU A 67 -13.51 -3.59 -12.41
N ALA A 68 -12.41 -3.05 -12.94
CA ALA A 68 -12.45 -1.98 -13.94
C ALA A 68 -13.09 -2.46 -15.25
N VAL A 69 -12.72 -3.66 -15.72
CA VAL A 69 -13.40 -4.25 -16.89
C VAL A 69 -14.88 -4.43 -16.59
N ALA A 70 -15.27 -5.03 -15.46
CA ALA A 70 -16.68 -5.19 -15.09
C ALA A 70 -17.42 -3.84 -14.97
N ALA A 71 -16.76 -2.79 -14.51
CA ALA A 71 -17.29 -1.43 -14.40
C ALA A 71 -17.47 -0.75 -15.77
N GLY A 72 -16.84 -1.28 -16.83
CA GLY A 72 -17.07 -0.83 -18.19
C GLY A 72 -15.98 0.04 -18.80
N PHE A 73 -14.82 0.09 -18.15
CA PHE A 73 -13.62 0.68 -18.75
C PHE A 73 -13.13 -0.13 -19.96
N THR A 74 -12.36 0.50 -20.84
CA THR A 74 -11.64 -0.24 -21.88
C THR A 74 -10.54 -1.09 -21.25
N ILE A 75 -9.99 -2.05 -21.99
CA ILE A 75 -8.84 -2.83 -21.50
C ILE A 75 -7.64 -1.91 -21.23
N THR A 76 -7.38 -0.93 -22.08
CA THR A 76 -6.28 0.03 -21.91
C THR A 76 -6.45 0.86 -20.63
N ASP A 77 -7.65 1.40 -20.38
CA ASP A 77 -7.90 2.17 -19.16
C ASP A 77 -7.83 1.28 -17.92
N SER A 78 -8.35 0.05 -18.01
CA SER A 78 -8.31 -0.92 -16.90
C SER A 78 -6.88 -1.34 -16.56
N GLN A 79 -6.01 -1.46 -17.57
CA GLN A 79 -4.58 -1.68 -17.36
C GLN A 79 -3.91 -0.48 -16.70
N THR A 80 -4.25 0.74 -17.14
CA THR A 80 -3.74 1.97 -16.51
C THR A 80 -4.12 2.02 -15.04
N LEU A 81 -5.38 1.72 -14.71
CA LEU A 81 -5.85 1.64 -13.32
C LEU A 81 -5.07 0.61 -12.51
N ARG A 82 -4.93 -0.62 -13.00
CA ARG A 82 -4.15 -1.67 -12.30
C ARG A 82 -2.71 -1.25 -12.04
N ILE A 83 -2.05 -0.67 -13.04
CA ILE A 83 -0.63 -0.29 -12.94
C ILE A 83 -0.44 0.79 -11.88
N TRP A 84 -1.26 1.84 -11.93
CA TRP A 84 -1.11 2.95 -11.00
C TRP A 84 -1.61 2.65 -9.59
N ASP A 85 -2.57 1.73 -9.46
CA ASP A 85 -2.98 1.15 -8.18
C ASP A 85 -1.80 0.38 -7.55
N GLN A 86 -1.19 -0.55 -8.29
CA GLN A 86 -0.03 -1.32 -7.83
C GLN A 86 1.22 -0.46 -7.54
N LEU A 87 1.38 0.67 -8.25
CA LEU A 87 2.49 1.58 -8.02
C LEU A 87 2.39 2.37 -6.72
N VAL A 88 1.23 2.43 -6.05
CA VAL A 88 1.18 3.00 -4.69
C VAL A 88 2.02 2.15 -3.72
N ASP A 89 2.10 0.85 -4.02
CA ASP A 89 2.64 -0.22 -3.20
C ASP A 89 4.06 -0.68 -3.51
N SER A 90 4.70 -0.17 -4.56
CA SER A 90 6.01 -0.70 -4.99
C SER A 90 7.20 -0.09 -4.22
N GLU A 91 8.08 -0.90 -3.63
CA GLU A 91 9.20 -0.38 -2.81
C GLU A 91 10.37 0.17 -3.64
N VAL A 92 10.78 -0.56 -4.68
CA VAL A 92 11.94 -0.24 -5.53
C VAL A 92 11.63 -0.58 -6.97
N LEU A 93 11.60 0.41 -7.85
CA LEU A 93 11.50 0.16 -9.30
C LEU A 93 12.92 -0.02 -9.87
N PRO A 94 13.27 -1.18 -10.47
CA PRO A 94 14.54 -1.35 -11.16
C PRO A 94 14.75 -0.31 -12.28
N GLY A 95 15.91 0.35 -12.28
CA GLY A 95 16.40 1.11 -13.43
C GLY A 95 16.19 2.62 -13.37
N THR A 96 16.16 3.26 -14.54
CA THR A 96 15.85 4.68 -14.71
C THR A 96 14.47 4.95 -14.08
N PRO A 97 14.26 6.09 -13.36
CA PRO A 97 12.97 6.37 -12.76
C PRO A 97 11.88 6.21 -13.80
N LEU A 98 11.02 5.20 -13.64
CA LEU A 98 9.76 5.20 -14.36
C LEU A 98 9.06 6.51 -13.97
N SER A 99 8.41 7.16 -14.93
CA SER A 99 7.72 8.46 -14.77
C SER A 99 6.65 8.47 -13.65
N TYR A 100 6.50 7.35 -12.96
CA TYR A 100 5.50 7.02 -11.96
C TYR A 100 6.07 6.96 -10.52
N THR A 101 7.35 7.30 -10.31
CA THR A 101 8.00 7.32 -8.99
C THR A 101 8.12 8.73 -8.40
N TYR A 102 8.11 8.84 -7.06
CA TYR A 102 8.52 10.05 -6.36
C TYR A 102 10.05 10.06 -6.27
N GLY A 103 10.70 10.46 -7.37
CA GLY A 103 12.12 10.83 -7.36
C GLY A 103 12.35 12.21 -6.74
N ASN A 104 13.63 12.61 -6.64
CA ASN A 104 14.27 13.80 -6.03
C ASN A 104 13.55 15.18 -6.01
N ALA A 105 12.37 15.34 -6.59
CA ALA A 105 11.55 16.56 -6.58
C ALA A 105 10.22 16.44 -5.80
N GLY A 106 9.78 15.24 -5.40
CA GLY A 106 8.44 15.02 -4.81
C GLY A 106 8.33 15.13 -3.28
N PHE A 107 9.44 15.00 -2.55
CA PHE A 107 9.45 15.01 -1.07
C PHE A 107 10.04 16.30 -0.51
N TYR A 108 9.43 16.81 0.56
CA TYR A 108 10.00 17.90 1.32
C TYR A 108 11.22 17.44 2.12
N THR A 109 12.13 18.39 2.41
CA THR A 109 13.27 18.13 3.29
C THR A 109 12.77 17.76 4.70
N PRO A 110 13.22 16.63 5.28
CA PRO A 110 12.87 16.26 6.64
C PRO A 110 13.27 17.34 7.66
N PRO A 111 12.51 17.53 8.76
CA PRO A 111 12.89 18.48 9.80
C PRO A 111 14.20 18.06 10.47
N ASN A 112 15.06 19.03 10.85
CA ASN A 112 16.29 18.73 11.58
C ASN A 112 15.95 18.21 13.00
N PRO A 113 16.20 16.93 13.31
CA PRO A 113 15.80 16.37 14.60
C PRO A 113 16.56 16.98 15.77
N ALA A 114 17.77 17.51 15.58
CA ALA A 114 18.52 18.17 16.65
C ALA A 114 17.82 19.45 17.15
N LEU A 115 17.04 20.10 16.29
CA LEU A 115 16.28 21.31 16.62
C LEU A 115 14.82 20.98 16.99
N ALA A 116 14.16 20.13 16.20
CA ALA A 116 12.74 19.83 16.37
C ALA A 116 12.45 18.91 17.57
N CYS A 117 13.43 18.13 18.03
CA CYS A 117 13.24 17.06 19.02
C CYS A 117 14.00 17.29 20.33
N LEU A 118 14.09 18.54 20.81
CA LEU A 118 14.73 18.85 22.10
C LEU A 118 14.03 18.10 23.24
N GLY A 119 14.82 17.43 24.09
CA GLY A 119 14.30 16.63 25.22
C GLY A 119 13.66 15.29 24.86
N LYS A 120 13.67 14.89 23.59
CA LYS A 120 13.15 13.59 23.10
C LYS A 120 14.28 12.67 22.63
N ASN A 121 14.01 11.37 22.61
CA ASN A 121 14.91 10.40 21.98
C ASN A 121 14.91 10.62 20.46
N ARG A 122 16.12 10.76 19.90
CA ARG A 122 16.34 11.08 18.49
C ARG A 122 17.61 10.45 17.90
N ALA A 123 18.11 9.40 18.56
CA ALA A 123 19.38 8.78 18.22
C ALA A 123 19.31 7.98 16.91
N ARG A 124 18.10 7.53 16.54
CA ARG A 124 17.85 6.77 15.33
C ARG A 124 16.58 7.25 14.65
N GLN A 125 16.61 7.38 13.33
CA GLN A 125 15.40 7.57 12.53
C GLN A 125 14.69 6.24 12.32
N ILE A 126 13.42 6.21 12.68
CA ILE A 126 12.52 5.06 12.60
C ILE A 126 11.68 5.17 11.33
N TRP A 127 11.14 6.37 11.06
CA TRP A 127 10.28 6.62 9.91
C TRP A 127 10.57 7.98 9.26
N PRO A 128 10.62 8.07 7.91
CA PRO A 128 10.91 6.97 7.00
C PRO A 128 12.21 6.26 7.40
N THR A 129 12.39 4.98 7.11
CA THR A 129 13.54 4.22 7.63
C THR A 129 14.88 4.84 7.16
N ALA A 130 15.98 4.53 7.85
CA ALA A 130 17.31 5.07 7.52
C ALA A 130 17.85 4.70 6.12
N LYS A 131 17.15 3.84 5.36
CA LYS A 131 17.44 3.55 3.95
C LYS A 131 16.82 4.55 2.97
N PHE A 132 15.87 5.37 3.44
CA PHE A 132 15.29 6.45 2.67
C PHE A 132 16.25 7.64 2.65
N ASP A 133 16.84 7.90 1.50
CA ASP A 133 17.51 9.16 1.21
C ASP A 133 16.69 9.92 0.15
N PRO A 134 16.01 11.02 0.51
CA PRO A 134 15.19 11.77 -0.44
C PRO A 134 16.02 12.37 -1.61
N GLN A 135 17.35 12.34 -1.54
CA GLN A 135 18.25 12.80 -2.61
C GLN A 135 18.73 11.69 -3.55
N SER A 136 18.55 10.41 -3.19
CA SER A 136 19.06 9.28 -3.97
C SER A 136 18.09 8.09 -4.10
N SER A 137 16.96 8.11 -3.41
CA SER A 137 15.92 7.08 -3.48
C SER A 137 14.76 7.53 -4.37
N ALA A 138 14.29 6.64 -5.25
CA ALA A 138 12.99 6.74 -5.91
C ALA A 138 12.06 5.75 -5.20
N VAL A 139 11.10 6.27 -4.44
CA VAL A 139 10.12 5.44 -3.72
C VAL A 139 8.71 5.81 -4.16
N THR A 140 7.75 4.95 -3.88
CA THR A 140 6.33 5.23 -4.07
C THR A 140 5.75 5.96 -2.86
N THR A 141 4.47 6.26 -2.92
CA THR A 141 3.71 6.89 -1.84
C THR A 141 3.76 6.11 -0.51
N ARG A 142 3.83 4.77 -0.55
CA ARG A 142 3.81 3.88 0.64
C ARG A 142 5.13 3.77 1.41
N PHE A 143 6.28 4.09 0.82
CA PHE A 143 7.58 3.96 1.51
C PHE A 143 8.24 5.30 1.84
N GLY A 144 7.57 6.39 1.50
CA GLY A 144 7.99 7.74 1.82
C GLY A 144 7.37 8.29 3.10
N PRO A 145 7.67 9.56 3.43
CA PRO A 145 7.06 10.26 4.56
C PRO A 145 5.54 10.40 4.45
N TYR A 146 4.95 10.21 3.26
CA TYR A 146 3.49 10.25 3.05
C TYR A 146 2.78 8.90 3.27
N SER A 147 3.50 7.82 3.56
CA SER A 147 2.92 6.48 3.68
C SER A 147 1.67 6.43 4.55
N PRO A 148 1.64 7.00 5.77
CA PRO A 148 0.46 6.87 6.61
C PRO A 148 -0.78 7.55 6.00
N PHE A 149 -0.59 8.53 5.12
CA PHE A 149 -1.68 9.18 4.38
C PHE A 149 -2.20 8.32 3.22
N PHE A 150 -1.33 7.62 2.50
CA PHE A 150 -1.71 6.80 1.33
C PHE A 150 -2.04 5.35 1.66
N HIS A 151 -1.54 4.83 2.77
CA HIS A 151 -1.56 3.41 3.10
C HIS A 151 -2.36 3.08 4.37
N PHE A 152 -2.51 4.07 5.26
CA PHE A 152 -3.32 3.95 6.47
C PHE A 152 -4.39 5.06 6.57
N PRO A 153 -5.17 5.33 5.50
CA PRO A 153 -6.24 6.31 5.59
C PRO A 153 -7.37 5.82 6.50
N HIS A 154 -8.05 6.74 7.16
CA HIS A 154 -9.29 6.40 7.85
C HIS A 154 -10.45 6.34 6.86
N LEU A 155 -11.25 5.27 6.88
CA LEU A 155 -12.40 5.05 5.97
C LEU A 155 -13.42 6.20 5.93
N HIS A 156 -13.49 6.99 7.01
CA HIS A 156 -14.34 8.17 7.12
C HIS A 156 -13.54 9.42 7.54
N GLY A 157 -12.23 9.42 7.30
CA GLY A 157 -11.31 10.50 7.64
C GLY A 157 -11.14 11.54 6.54
N GLY A 158 -10.51 12.65 6.92
CA GLY A 158 -10.15 13.71 5.97
C GLY A 158 -9.11 13.26 4.94
N ASP A 159 -8.29 12.27 5.30
CA ASP A 159 -7.22 11.68 4.50
C ASP A 159 -7.79 11.03 3.23
N LEU A 160 -8.74 10.10 3.40
CA LEU A 160 -9.40 9.43 2.27
C LEU A 160 -10.25 10.41 1.45
N GLN A 161 -10.92 11.36 2.10
CA GLN A 161 -11.73 12.37 1.42
C GLN A 161 -10.86 13.29 0.54
N ALA A 162 -9.71 13.76 1.05
CA ALA A 162 -8.80 14.61 0.28
C ALA A 162 -8.26 13.89 -0.95
N LEU A 163 -7.93 12.60 -0.83
CA LEU A 163 -7.55 11.76 -1.97
C LEU A 163 -8.69 11.61 -2.96
N ARG A 164 -9.91 11.34 -2.49
CA ARG A 164 -11.08 11.24 -3.35
C ARG A 164 -11.31 12.52 -4.15
N ASP A 165 -11.32 13.68 -3.50
CA ASP A 165 -11.63 14.95 -4.15
C ASP A 165 -10.58 15.31 -5.21
N TRP A 166 -9.30 15.08 -4.91
CA TRP A 166 -8.21 15.25 -5.88
C TRP A 166 -8.28 14.24 -7.04
N ALA A 167 -8.52 12.96 -6.75
CA ALA A 167 -8.66 11.88 -7.74
C ALA A 167 -9.88 12.06 -8.66
N TRP A 168 -10.95 12.65 -8.14
CA TRP A 168 -12.12 13.04 -8.91
C TRP A 168 -11.94 14.38 -9.62
N GLY A 169 -10.83 15.10 -9.40
CA GLY A 169 -10.60 16.42 -10.00
C GLY A 169 -11.63 17.46 -9.54
N GLU A 170 -12.15 17.28 -8.32
CA GLU A 170 -12.93 18.29 -7.60
C GLU A 170 -12.01 19.39 -7.05
N THR A 171 -10.76 19.03 -6.77
CA THR A 171 -9.66 19.96 -6.45
C THR A 171 -8.45 19.67 -7.35
N ASP A 172 -7.64 20.70 -7.60
CA ASP A 172 -6.35 20.56 -8.31
C ASP A 172 -5.18 20.32 -7.34
N THR A 173 -5.44 20.29 -6.04
CA THR A 173 -4.43 20.22 -4.97
C THR A 173 -4.73 19.05 -4.04
N LEU A 174 -3.73 18.18 -3.84
CA LEU A 174 -3.81 17.12 -2.84
C LEU A 174 -3.24 17.62 -1.51
N GLU A 175 -4.12 17.88 -0.54
CA GLU A 175 -3.72 18.21 0.82
C GLU A 175 -3.63 16.94 1.67
N GLY A 176 -2.55 16.79 2.42
CA GLY A 176 -2.33 15.62 3.26
C GLY A 176 -1.29 15.90 4.33
N TYR A 177 -0.57 14.87 4.76
CA TYR A 177 0.49 15.01 5.73
C TYR A 177 1.68 14.09 5.45
N GLU A 178 2.83 14.54 5.92
CA GLU A 178 4.02 13.72 6.09
C GLU A 178 4.22 13.38 7.56
N ALA A 179 4.83 12.22 7.81
CA ALA A 179 5.14 11.72 9.13
C ALA A 179 6.63 11.37 9.25
N TYR A 180 7.18 11.61 10.45
CA TYR A 180 8.54 11.24 10.81
C TYR A 180 8.63 10.79 12.26
N ALA A 181 9.41 9.74 12.49
CA ALA A 181 9.67 9.22 13.83
C ALA A 181 11.17 9.02 14.06
N TRP A 182 11.63 9.43 15.23
CA TRP A 182 12.95 9.08 15.76
C TRP A 182 12.81 8.45 17.15
N GLY A 183 13.69 7.51 17.45
CA GLY A 183 13.75 6.80 18.73
C GLY A 183 15.15 6.75 19.32
N GLY A 184 15.30 5.95 20.37
CA GLY A 184 16.58 5.54 20.94
C GLY A 184 17.34 4.60 20.00
N LEU A 185 18.59 4.26 20.37
CA LEU A 185 19.45 3.37 19.57
C LEU A 185 18.87 1.95 19.43
N THR A 186 18.05 1.53 20.39
CA THR A 186 17.43 0.21 20.47
C THR A 186 15.96 0.21 20.05
N ASP A 187 15.43 1.35 19.60
CA ASP A 187 14.08 1.42 19.04
C ASP A 187 14.19 1.12 17.54
N PHE A 188 13.36 0.23 17.05
CA PHE A 188 13.35 -0.22 15.65
C PHE A 188 12.03 0.07 14.96
N THR A 189 10.97 0.37 15.71
CA THR A 189 9.60 0.51 15.23
C THR A 189 8.95 1.80 15.74
N LEU A 190 7.85 2.22 15.11
CA LEU A 190 7.11 3.41 15.55
C LEU A 190 6.62 3.25 16.99
N MET A 191 6.05 2.09 17.32
CA MET A 191 5.46 1.86 18.64
C MET A 191 6.51 1.87 19.75
N GLN A 192 7.72 1.34 19.49
CA GLN A 192 8.84 1.46 20.43
C GLN A 192 9.24 2.93 20.63
N ALA A 193 9.36 3.71 19.55
CA ALA A 193 9.68 5.13 19.67
C ALA A 193 8.60 5.89 20.46
N VAL A 194 7.33 5.61 20.21
CA VAL A 194 6.19 6.20 20.94
C VAL A 194 6.27 5.89 22.43
N GLN A 195 6.53 4.63 22.81
CA GLN A 195 6.62 4.19 24.21
C GLN A 195 7.88 4.74 24.91
N ASN A 196 8.99 4.82 24.19
CA ASN A 196 10.28 5.21 24.74
C ASN A 196 10.56 6.71 24.60
N ASN A 197 9.53 7.55 24.58
CA ASN A 197 9.66 9.01 24.53
C ASN A 197 10.50 9.51 23.31
N GLY A 198 10.29 8.86 22.17
CA GLY A 198 10.81 9.24 20.86
C GLY A 198 10.25 10.57 20.37
N CYS A 199 10.86 11.07 19.30
CA CYS A 199 10.40 12.26 18.60
C CYS A 199 9.47 11.87 17.46
N ILE A 200 8.24 12.33 17.53
CA ILE A 200 7.19 12.06 16.57
C ILE A 200 6.75 13.39 15.98
N ILE A 201 6.79 13.51 14.65
CA ILE A 201 6.44 14.73 13.95
C ILE A 201 5.51 14.38 12.80
N THR A 202 4.39 15.06 12.71
CA THR A 202 3.57 15.14 11.51
C THR A 202 3.49 16.57 11.02
N ARG A 203 3.40 16.77 9.72
CA ARG A 203 3.25 18.10 9.11
C ARG A 203 2.25 18.03 7.96
N SER A 204 1.24 18.89 8.01
CA SER A 204 0.34 19.09 6.88
C SER A 204 1.09 19.73 5.71
N VAL A 205 0.88 19.20 4.52
CA VAL A 205 1.56 19.63 3.30
C VAL A 205 0.62 19.54 2.10
N THR A 206 0.93 20.30 1.06
CA THR A 206 0.40 20.03 -0.29
C THR A 206 1.29 18.98 -0.94
N ILE A 207 0.77 17.80 -1.19
CA ILE A 207 1.54 16.70 -1.76
C ILE A 207 1.68 16.95 -3.26
N SER A 208 2.93 17.01 -3.74
CA SER A 208 3.23 17.13 -5.17
C SER A 208 3.17 15.75 -5.81
N MET A 209 2.17 15.53 -6.65
CA MET A 209 1.99 14.29 -7.41
C MET A 209 2.50 14.48 -8.85
N PRO A 210 3.16 13.48 -9.46
CA PRO A 210 3.61 13.55 -10.85
C PRO A 210 2.47 13.40 -11.86
N VAL A 211 1.23 13.21 -11.39
CA VAL A 211 0.04 13.03 -12.21
C VAL A 211 -0.95 14.17 -12.02
N PRO A 212 -1.69 14.56 -13.07
CA PRO A 212 -2.72 15.58 -12.95
C PRO A 212 -3.86 15.13 -12.02
N ALA A 213 -4.41 16.07 -11.25
CA ALA A 213 -5.66 15.85 -10.54
C ALA A 213 -6.77 15.43 -11.51
N GLY A 214 -7.65 14.54 -11.05
CA GLY A 214 -8.76 14.07 -11.87
C GLY A 214 -8.38 13.12 -13.01
N SER A 215 -7.12 12.73 -13.17
CA SER A 215 -6.71 11.74 -14.18
C SER A 215 -7.07 10.30 -13.77
N LEU A 216 -6.89 9.32 -14.68
CA LEU A 216 -7.11 7.90 -14.34
C LEU A 216 -6.05 7.41 -13.34
N GLU A 217 -4.84 7.92 -13.46
CA GLU A 217 -3.71 7.63 -12.58
C GLU A 217 -3.96 8.16 -11.16
N ALA A 218 -4.45 9.39 -11.03
CA ALA A 218 -4.89 9.95 -9.75
C ALA A 218 -6.02 9.12 -9.13
N PHE A 219 -6.97 8.68 -9.96
CA PHE A 219 -8.07 7.81 -9.53
C PHE A 219 -7.60 6.42 -9.09
N ALA A 220 -6.61 5.85 -9.77
CA ALA A 220 -5.97 4.60 -9.38
C ALA A 220 -5.31 4.69 -7.99
N THR A 221 -4.60 5.79 -7.71
CA THR A 221 -4.04 6.05 -6.37
C THR A 221 -5.13 6.13 -5.30
N TYR A 222 -6.28 6.74 -5.61
CA TYR A 222 -7.40 6.79 -4.67
C TYR A 222 -8.03 5.42 -4.41
N ILE A 223 -8.31 4.61 -5.44
CA ILE A 223 -8.93 3.29 -5.23
C ILE A 223 -8.00 2.32 -4.49
N HIS A 224 -6.69 2.49 -4.65
CA HIS A 224 -5.69 1.82 -3.82
C HIS A 224 -5.94 2.12 -2.34
N THR A 225 -5.82 3.41 -2.02
CA THR A 225 -5.95 3.92 -0.65
C THR A 225 -7.35 3.63 -0.09
N LEU A 226 -8.40 3.60 -0.91
CA LEU A 226 -9.72 3.14 -0.50
C LEU A 226 -9.70 1.69 -0.04
N GLY A 227 -9.04 0.79 -0.77
CA GLY A 227 -8.93 -0.61 -0.34
C GLY A 227 -8.15 -0.74 0.96
N ASP A 228 -7.04 -0.01 1.09
CA ASP A 228 -6.25 0.06 2.33
C ASP A 228 -7.07 0.56 3.52
N ALA A 229 -7.97 1.53 3.30
CA ALA A 229 -8.85 2.06 4.34
C ALA A 229 -9.76 0.98 4.94
N TYR A 230 -10.15 -0.01 4.14
CA TYR A 230 -10.96 -1.14 4.59
C TYR A 230 -10.11 -2.22 5.24
N SER A 231 -9.02 -2.65 4.60
CA SER A 231 -8.16 -3.73 5.13
C SER A 231 -7.51 -3.34 6.45
N HIS A 232 -7.08 -2.09 6.60
CA HIS A 232 -6.40 -1.59 7.79
C HIS A 232 -7.34 -1.02 8.86
N ALA A 233 -8.66 -1.01 8.65
CA ALA A 233 -9.62 -0.42 9.59
C ALA A 233 -9.49 -0.97 11.03
N ALA A 234 -9.42 -2.30 11.16
CA ALA A 234 -9.24 -2.95 12.46
C ALA A 234 -7.88 -2.66 13.09
N CYS A 235 -6.83 -2.53 12.27
CA CYS A 235 -5.51 -2.13 12.74
C CYS A 235 -5.53 -0.71 13.30
N LEU A 236 -6.11 0.24 12.56
CA LEU A 236 -6.24 1.64 12.98
C LEU A 236 -6.98 1.77 14.32
N ASP A 237 -8.11 1.06 14.47
CA ASP A 237 -8.86 1.03 15.73
C ASP A 237 -8.02 0.46 16.88
N ALA A 238 -7.27 -0.64 16.63
CA ALA A 238 -6.43 -1.28 17.62
C ALA A 238 -5.22 -0.42 18.04
N LEU A 239 -4.64 0.34 17.11
CA LEU A 239 -3.56 1.29 17.36
C LEU A 239 -4.03 2.52 18.14
N ALA A 240 -5.21 3.04 17.81
CA ALA A 240 -5.84 4.15 18.52
C ALA A 240 -6.19 3.76 19.98
N ALA A 241 -6.43 2.48 20.24
CA ALA A 241 -6.70 1.95 21.58
C ALA A 241 -5.43 1.71 22.43
N GLN A 242 -4.22 1.85 21.87
CA GLN A 242 -2.97 1.68 22.62
C GLN A 242 -2.76 2.79 23.65
N ASN A 243 -1.87 2.54 24.63
CA ASN A 243 -1.51 3.53 25.64
C ASN A 243 0.02 3.70 25.76
N PRO A 244 0.59 4.82 25.28
CA PRO A 244 -0.07 5.89 24.53
C PRO A 244 -0.54 5.42 23.13
N PRO A 245 -1.55 6.08 22.53
CA PRO A 245 -2.06 5.72 21.22
C PRO A 245 -1.00 5.96 20.14
N ALA A 246 -1.05 5.19 19.05
CA ALA A 246 -0.18 5.44 17.91
C ALA A 246 -0.50 6.81 17.28
N PRO A 247 0.52 7.55 16.82
CA PRO A 247 0.32 8.87 16.22
C PRO A 247 -0.23 8.81 14.79
N TRP A 248 -0.11 7.67 14.12
CA TRP A 248 -0.63 7.35 12.79
C TRP A 248 -0.68 5.82 12.63
N GLY A 249 -1.34 5.34 11.56
CA GLY A 249 -1.43 3.91 11.26
C GLY A 249 -0.10 3.30 10.83
N THR A 250 0.21 2.10 11.32
CA THR A 250 1.44 1.36 11.01
C THR A 250 1.21 -0.11 11.30
N HIS A 251 1.92 -0.99 10.60
CA HIS A 251 2.05 -2.35 11.08
C HIS A 251 2.89 -2.46 12.35
N THR A 252 2.57 -3.48 13.15
CA THR A 252 3.39 -3.93 14.26
C THR A 252 4.22 -5.13 13.83
N VAL A 253 5.48 -5.17 14.26
CA VAL A 253 6.39 -6.28 13.92
C VAL A 253 6.88 -6.93 15.22
N PRO A 254 6.13 -7.88 15.81
CA PRO A 254 6.48 -8.50 17.10
C PRO A 254 7.89 -9.10 17.12
N ALA A 255 8.38 -9.60 15.97
CA ALA A 255 9.73 -10.11 15.82
C ALA A 255 10.83 -9.05 16.08
N LEU A 256 10.51 -7.77 15.94
CA LEU A 256 11.38 -6.63 16.27
C LEU A 256 11.14 -6.08 17.68
N GLY A 257 10.32 -6.76 18.48
CA GLY A 257 10.01 -6.38 19.86
C GLY A 257 8.87 -5.36 19.99
N ASP A 258 8.00 -5.25 19.00
CA ASP A 258 6.73 -4.54 19.16
C ASP A 258 5.79 -5.25 20.12
N ILE A 259 4.86 -4.49 20.69
CA ILE A 259 3.64 -5.08 21.25
C ILE A 259 2.90 -5.76 20.10
N SER A 260 2.57 -7.04 20.26
CA SER A 260 1.68 -7.74 19.33
C SER A 260 0.30 -7.10 19.38
N VAL A 261 -0.06 -6.49 18.27
CA VAL A 261 -1.39 -5.95 18.02
C VAL A 261 -1.90 -6.78 16.86
N TYR A 262 -2.64 -7.85 17.17
CA TYR A 262 -3.03 -8.87 16.19
C TYR A 262 -3.53 -8.30 14.85
N ALA A 263 -4.41 -7.30 14.90
CA ALA A 263 -4.97 -6.64 13.73
C ALA A 263 -3.93 -5.90 12.85
N CYS A 264 -2.75 -5.60 13.38
CA CYS A 264 -1.65 -4.90 12.72
C CYS A 264 -0.40 -5.77 12.51
N ASP A 265 -0.38 -7.00 13.03
CA ASP A 265 0.82 -7.82 13.07
C ASP A 265 1.23 -8.24 11.66
N TYR A 266 2.43 -7.80 11.26
CA TYR A 266 3.03 -8.06 9.97
C TYR A 266 4.42 -8.70 10.12
N ASN A 267 4.73 -9.68 9.27
CA ASN A 267 6.02 -10.37 9.28
C ASN A 267 6.74 -10.26 7.92
N PRO A 268 7.52 -9.19 7.68
CA PRO A 268 8.17 -8.95 6.39
C PRO A 268 9.19 -10.03 6.01
N ALA A 269 9.81 -10.67 7.00
CA ALA A 269 10.85 -11.66 6.74
C ALA A 269 10.29 -13.03 6.34
N ASN A 270 9.03 -13.29 6.69
CA ASN A 270 8.35 -14.52 6.33
C ASN A 270 6.83 -14.27 6.34
N PRO A 271 6.28 -13.65 5.29
CA PRO A 271 4.84 -13.47 5.17
C PRO A 271 4.11 -14.82 5.26
N GLN A 272 3.01 -14.87 6.01
CA GLN A 272 2.21 -16.07 6.29
C GLN A 272 0.72 -15.74 6.20
N ASN A 273 -0.11 -16.78 5.98
CA ASN A 273 -1.57 -16.62 5.93
C ASN A 273 -2.18 -16.06 7.23
N ASP A 274 -1.47 -16.07 8.36
CA ASP A 274 -1.96 -15.56 9.65
C ASP A 274 -1.48 -14.14 10.01
N ASP A 275 -0.64 -13.52 9.19
CA ASP A 275 -0.32 -12.09 9.31
C ASP A 275 -1.42 -11.21 8.68
N VAL A 276 -1.34 -9.90 8.92
CA VAL A 276 -2.38 -8.93 8.50
C VAL A 276 -2.72 -8.97 7.01
N HIS A 277 -1.74 -9.16 6.11
CA HIS A 277 -1.99 -9.32 4.69
C HIS A 277 -2.50 -10.72 4.36
N GLY A 278 -1.94 -11.73 5.03
CA GLY A 278 -2.37 -13.11 4.93
C GLY A 278 -3.86 -13.30 5.18
N ARG A 279 -4.38 -12.59 6.19
CA ARG A 279 -5.77 -12.68 6.63
C ARG A 279 -6.78 -12.02 5.70
N GLU A 280 -6.33 -11.21 4.75
CA GLU A 280 -7.20 -10.64 3.71
C GLU A 280 -7.80 -11.73 2.79
N PHE A 281 -7.15 -12.90 2.71
CA PHE A 281 -7.50 -13.97 1.79
C PHE A 281 -7.91 -15.25 2.51
N GLY A 282 -8.60 -16.12 1.76
CA GLY A 282 -9.12 -17.38 2.27
C GLY A 282 -10.47 -17.21 2.97
N SER A 283 -10.98 -18.26 3.60
CA SER A 283 -12.28 -18.24 4.30
C SER A 283 -12.15 -18.34 5.82
N THR A 284 -10.91 -18.27 6.32
CA THR A 284 -10.58 -18.56 7.72
C THR A 284 -10.74 -17.35 8.63
N TYR A 285 -10.52 -16.14 8.11
CA TYR A 285 -10.36 -14.94 8.91
C TYR A 285 -11.50 -13.93 8.72
N THR A 286 -11.72 -13.10 9.73
CA THR A 286 -12.69 -12.02 9.68
C THR A 286 -12.22 -10.86 8.80
N ASP A 287 -10.91 -10.66 8.69
CA ASP A 287 -10.28 -9.61 7.88
C ASP A 287 -10.66 -9.78 6.39
N THR A 288 -10.88 -11.02 5.94
CA THR A 288 -11.44 -11.35 4.62
C THR A 288 -12.77 -10.63 4.32
N GLU A 289 -13.62 -10.43 5.33
CA GLU A 289 -14.90 -9.72 5.13
C GLU A 289 -14.66 -8.24 4.80
N HIS A 290 -13.61 -7.62 5.39
CA HIS A 290 -13.21 -6.26 5.05
C HIS A 290 -12.65 -6.19 3.63
N THR A 291 -11.88 -7.19 3.20
CA THR A 291 -11.37 -7.30 1.83
C THR A 291 -12.49 -7.44 0.80
N ILE A 292 -13.54 -8.20 1.11
CA ILE A 292 -14.76 -8.27 0.28
C ILE A 292 -15.45 -6.90 0.24
N ALA A 293 -15.62 -6.23 1.38
CA ALA A 293 -16.23 -4.90 1.45
C ALA A 293 -15.43 -3.87 0.63
N ALA A 294 -14.10 -3.93 0.71
CA ALA A 294 -13.17 -3.11 -0.07
C ALA A 294 -13.40 -3.29 -1.57
N ALA A 295 -13.41 -4.54 -2.05
CA ALA A 295 -13.63 -4.85 -3.47
C ALA A 295 -14.96 -4.31 -3.99
N LEU A 296 -16.03 -4.40 -3.18
CA LEU A 296 -17.35 -3.88 -3.53
C LEU A 296 -17.38 -2.34 -3.54
N ALA A 297 -16.68 -1.69 -2.60
CA ALA A 297 -16.56 -0.23 -2.56
C ALA A 297 -15.75 0.31 -3.75
N ILE A 298 -14.63 -0.33 -4.06
CA ILE A 298 -13.82 -0.03 -5.25
C ILE A 298 -14.65 -0.23 -6.52
N TYR A 299 -15.43 -1.32 -6.61
CA TYR A 299 -16.33 -1.54 -7.75
C TYR A 299 -17.38 -0.43 -7.90
N ALA A 300 -17.92 0.07 -6.79
CA ALA A 300 -18.89 1.17 -6.80
C ALA A 300 -18.27 2.47 -7.32
N GLU A 301 -17.08 2.84 -6.82
CA GLU A 301 -16.33 4.01 -7.30
C GLU A 301 -15.94 3.88 -8.78
N LEU A 302 -15.44 2.72 -9.20
CA LEU A 302 -15.16 2.42 -10.61
C LEU A 302 -16.41 2.53 -11.48
N SER A 303 -17.53 1.98 -11.03
CA SER A 303 -18.80 2.04 -11.77
C SER A 303 -19.31 3.47 -11.92
N ALA A 304 -19.22 4.27 -10.84
CA ALA A 304 -19.56 5.69 -10.88
C ALA A 304 -18.65 6.46 -11.84
N ARG A 305 -17.33 6.22 -11.77
CA ARG A 305 -16.33 6.90 -12.61
C ARG A 305 -16.51 6.53 -14.08
N SER A 306 -16.71 5.25 -14.35
CA SER A 306 -17.02 4.71 -15.67
C SER A 306 -18.23 5.43 -16.30
N LEU A 307 -19.34 5.54 -15.57
CA LEU A 307 -20.53 6.22 -16.09
C LEU A 307 -20.29 7.70 -16.36
N GLN A 308 -19.60 8.40 -15.45
CA GLN A 308 -19.46 9.85 -15.51
C GLN A 308 -18.39 10.32 -16.50
N ARG A 309 -17.33 9.53 -16.72
CA ARG A 309 -16.12 10.02 -17.41
C ARG A 309 -15.59 9.06 -18.47
N GLU A 310 -14.82 8.04 -18.11
CA GLU A 310 -13.99 7.30 -19.08
C GLU A 310 -14.62 6.01 -19.63
N GLY A 311 -15.60 5.43 -18.95
CA GLY A 311 -16.15 4.10 -19.27
C GLY A 311 -16.64 3.94 -20.71
N ALA A 312 -16.21 2.90 -21.42
CA ALA A 312 -16.73 2.60 -22.75
C ALA A 312 -18.12 1.94 -22.71
N PHE A 313 -18.42 1.23 -21.63
CA PHE A 313 -19.62 0.40 -21.49
C PHE A 313 -20.36 0.69 -20.19
N VAL A 314 -21.67 0.43 -20.18
CA VAL A 314 -22.46 0.50 -18.95
C VAL A 314 -21.91 -0.53 -17.94
N PRO A 315 -21.68 -0.15 -16.67
CA PRO A 315 -21.27 -1.09 -15.63
C PRO A 315 -22.25 -2.25 -15.51
N LEU A 316 -21.73 -3.44 -15.25
CA LEU A 316 -22.58 -4.59 -14.98
C LEU A 316 -23.22 -4.46 -13.60
N PRO A 317 -24.48 -4.87 -13.39
CA PRO A 317 -24.98 -5.03 -12.04
C PRO A 317 -24.22 -6.18 -11.35
N LEU A 318 -24.08 -6.12 -10.02
CA LEU A 318 -23.49 -7.19 -9.20
C LEU A 318 -24.20 -8.55 -9.38
N THR A 319 -25.48 -8.52 -9.78
CA THR A 319 -26.29 -9.71 -10.09
C THR A 319 -26.11 -10.24 -11.52
N ALA A 320 -25.25 -9.62 -12.34
CA ALA A 320 -25.00 -10.10 -13.70
C ALA A 320 -24.34 -11.48 -13.67
N THR A 321 -24.91 -12.43 -14.43
CA THR A 321 -24.37 -13.78 -14.54
C THR A 321 -23.22 -13.82 -15.55
N LEU A 322 -22.13 -14.46 -15.13
CA LEU A 322 -20.93 -14.77 -15.89
C LEU A 322 -20.80 -16.29 -16.01
N THR A 323 -20.22 -16.76 -17.10
CA THR A 323 -19.78 -18.16 -17.21
C THR A 323 -18.25 -18.19 -17.11
N VAL A 324 -17.73 -18.68 -15.99
CA VAL A 324 -16.29 -18.72 -15.70
C VAL A 324 -15.89 -20.18 -15.57
N SER A 325 -14.97 -20.64 -16.43
CA SER A 325 -14.60 -22.06 -16.50
C SER A 325 -15.79 -23.02 -16.63
N GLY A 326 -16.84 -22.61 -17.35
CA GLY A 326 -18.06 -23.42 -17.52
C GLY A 326 -19.03 -23.41 -16.33
N THR A 327 -18.76 -22.62 -15.29
CA THR A 327 -19.65 -22.45 -14.13
C THR A 327 -20.38 -21.11 -14.24
N GLU A 328 -21.70 -21.12 -14.10
CA GLU A 328 -22.48 -19.88 -13.97
C GLU A 328 -22.34 -19.31 -12.57
N ILE A 329 -21.99 -18.03 -12.49
CA ILE A 329 -21.74 -17.31 -11.23
C ILE A 329 -22.12 -15.85 -11.42
N THR A 330 -22.68 -15.19 -10.40
CA THR A 330 -22.89 -13.74 -10.47
C THR A 330 -21.58 -12.97 -10.32
N LEU A 331 -21.51 -11.72 -10.79
CA LEU A 331 -20.33 -10.87 -10.61
C LEU A 331 -19.96 -10.73 -9.12
N GLN A 332 -20.94 -10.57 -8.24
CA GLN A 332 -20.71 -10.50 -6.80
C GLN A 332 -20.11 -11.80 -6.24
N GLU A 333 -20.69 -12.95 -6.60
CA GLU A 333 -20.16 -14.25 -6.17
C GLU A 333 -18.77 -14.50 -6.73
N ALA A 334 -18.46 -14.04 -7.95
CA ALA A 334 -17.14 -14.14 -8.53
C ALA A 334 -16.09 -13.30 -7.77
N ILE A 335 -16.45 -12.08 -7.35
CA ILE A 335 -15.60 -11.23 -6.50
C ILE A 335 -15.35 -11.92 -5.15
N ILE A 336 -16.41 -12.43 -4.50
CA ILE A 336 -16.29 -13.16 -3.23
C ILE A 336 -15.42 -14.41 -3.41
N HIS A 337 -15.62 -15.16 -4.49
CA HIS A 337 -14.84 -16.36 -4.78
C HIS A 337 -13.36 -16.03 -4.98
N PHE A 338 -13.03 -14.93 -5.66
CA PHE A 338 -11.66 -14.48 -5.82
C PHE A 338 -10.95 -14.30 -4.48
N VAL A 339 -11.61 -13.67 -3.50
CA VAL A 339 -11.04 -13.38 -2.18
C VAL A 339 -10.96 -14.63 -1.31
N THR A 340 -12.00 -15.47 -1.34
CA THR A 340 -12.22 -16.55 -0.36
C THR A 340 -11.68 -17.91 -0.75
N ALA A 341 -11.50 -18.19 -2.04
CA ALA A 341 -11.20 -19.55 -2.52
C ALA A 341 -9.73 -19.97 -2.39
N TRP A 342 -8.83 -19.00 -2.21
CA TRP A 342 -7.39 -19.22 -2.16
C TRP A 342 -6.79 -18.43 -1.03
N ASP A 343 -5.91 -19.07 -0.25
CA ASP A 343 -5.16 -18.40 0.81
C ASP A 343 -4.01 -17.57 0.22
N TYR A 344 -3.45 -16.66 1.02
CA TYR A 344 -2.44 -15.69 0.59
C TYR A 344 -1.27 -16.30 -0.19
N ASP A 345 -0.79 -17.48 0.19
CA ASP A 345 0.30 -18.22 -0.46
C ASP A 345 -0.05 -18.89 -1.81
N GLN A 346 -1.25 -18.65 -2.35
CA GLN A 346 -1.73 -19.19 -3.64
C GLN A 346 -1.99 -18.12 -4.73
N PRO A 347 -1.09 -17.16 -4.98
CA PRO A 347 -1.34 -16.03 -5.89
C PRO A 347 -1.52 -16.47 -7.35
N GLU A 348 -0.83 -17.52 -7.82
CA GLU A 348 -0.95 -18.00 -9.20
C GLU A 348 -2.38 -18.47 -9.53
N ALA A 349 -3.02 -19.16 -8.58
CA ALA A 349 -4.37 -19.67 -8.76
C ALA A 349 -5.40 -18.53 -8.77
N ARG A 350 -5.23 -17.53 -7.90
CA ARG A 350 -6.02 -16.28 -7.90
C ARG A 350 -5.90 -15.55 -9.23
N ARG A 351 -4.68 -15.28 -9.70
CA ARG A 351 -4.41 -14.61 -10.99
C ARG A 351 -5.04 -15.34 -12.16
N ALA A 352 -4.83 -16.66 -12.23
CA ALA A 352 -5.43 -17.47 -13.28
C ALA A 352 -6.97 -17.42 -13.26
N TYR A 353 -7.59 -17.29 -12.08
CA TYR A 353 -9.03 -17.05 -11.98
C TYR A 353 -9.42 -15.64 -12.42
N GLY A 354 -8.68 -14.61 -12.02
CA GLY A 354 -8.84 -13.24 -12.48
C GLY A 354 -8.77 -13.10 -14.00
N ASP A 355 -7.79 -13.76 -14.64
CA ASP A 355 -7.66 -13.77 -16.10
C ASP A 355 -8.90 -14.39 -16.78
N ARG A 356 -9.40 -15.51 -16.25
CA ARG A 356 -10.64 -16.15 -16.74
C ARG A 356 -11.88 -15.28 -16.52
N LEU A 357 -11.91 -14.49 -15.44
CA LEU A 357 -12.96 -13.49 -15.24
C LEU A 357 -12.90 -12.39 -16.29
N VAL A 358 -11.71 -11.86 -16.59
CA VAL A 358 -11.53 -10.86 -17.66
C VAL A 358 -12.00 -11.41 -19.01
N GLU A 359 -11.65 -12.66 -19.34
CA GLU A 359 -12.13 -13.31 -20.56
C GLU A 359 -13.66 -13.42 -20.60
N ALA A 360 -14.28 -13.89 -19.53
CA ALA A 360 -15.74 -14.01 -19.42
C ALA A 360 -16.43 -12.64 -19.55
N LEU A 361 -15.90 -11.61 -18.89
CA LEU A 361 -16.42 -10.24 -18.95
C LEU A 361 -16.32 -9.63 -20.35
N ARG A 362 -15.24 -9.91 -21.08
CA ARG A 362 -15.03 -9.43 -22.46
C ARG A 362 -15.93 -10.15 -23.47
N ALA A 363 -16.34 -11.38 -23.19
CA ALA A 363 -17.23 -12.14 -24.05
C ALA A 363 -18.71 -11.70 -23.93
N LEU A 364 -19.06 -10.97 -22.86
CA LEU A 364 -20.42 -10.48 -22.68
C LEU A 364 -20.79 -9.39 -23.71
N PRO A 365 -22.02 -9.42 -24.25
CA PRO A 365 -22.54 -8.29 -25.00
C PRO A 365 -22.82 -7.12 -24.05
N ARG A 366 -22.16 -5.98 -24.28
CA ARG A 366 -22.30 -4.80 -23.41
C ARG A 366 -22.83 -3.59 -24.15
N ALA A 367 -23.74 -2.86 -23.50
CA ALA A 367 -24.23 -1.61 -24.02
C ALA A 367 -23.14 -0.53 -23.90
N PRO A 368 -22.78 0.17 -24.98
CA PRO A 368 -21.83 1.27 -24.91
C PRO A 368 -22.45 2.47 -24.16
N VAL A 369 -21.63 3.19 -23.39
CA VAL A 369 -22.06 4.46 -22.80
C VAL A 369 -22.17 5.50 -23.92
N LYS A 370 -23.34 6.10 -24.06
CA LYS A 370 -23.55 7.22 -24.98
C LYS A 370 -23.32 8.54 -24.23
N ARG A 371 -22.23 9.23 -24.55
CA ARG A 371 -21.92 10.55 -23.97
C ARG A 371 -22.30 11.68 -24.93
N VAL A 372 -22.86 12.74 -24.36
CA VAL A 372 -23.07 14.02 -25.04
C VAL A 372 -22.14 15.02 -24.38
N TYR A 373 -21.07 15.39 -25.08
CA TYR A 373 -20.16 16.44 -24.61
C TYR A 373 -20.79 17.80 -24.91
N LEU A 374 -21.14 18.54 -23.86
CA LEU A 374 -21.59 19.92 -23.99
C LEU A 374 -20.38 20.86 -24.05
N PRO A 375 -20.36 21.88 -24.92
CA PRO A 375 -19.30 22.87 -24.94
C PRO A 375 -19.15 23.57 -23.57
N LEU A 376 -17.92 23.82 -23.14
CA LEU A 376 -17.56 24.45 -21.86
C LEU A 376 -18.24 25.81 -21.59
N LEU A 377 -18.77 26.48 -22.63
CA LEU A 377 -19.53 27.74 -22.53
C LEU A 377 -20.82 27.65 -21.67
N PHE A 378 -21.23 26.45 -21.26
CA PHE A 378 -22.45 26.21 -20.48
C PHE A 378 -22.22 25.84 -19.00
N ARG A 379 -20.98 25.80 -18.49
CA ARG A 379 -20.73 25.75 -17.04
C ARG A 379 -20.98 27.15 -16.46
N ARG A 380 -22.11 27.32 -15.78
CA ARG A 380 -22.43 28.52 -14.97
C ARG A 380 -21.99 28.33 -13.53
#